data_AF-A0A3G9ED23-F1
#
_entry.id   AF-A0A3G9ED23-F1
#
_cell.length_a   1.000
_cell.length_b   1.000
_cell.length_c   1.000
_cell.angle_alpha   90.00
_cell.angle_beta   90.00
_cell.angle_gamma   90.00
#
_symmetry.space_group_name_H-M   'P 1'
#
loop_
_entity.id
_entity.type
_entity.pdbx_description
1 polymer ?
#
loop_
_entity_poly.entity_id
_entity_poly.type
_entity_poly.pdbx_seq_one_letter_code
_entity_poly.pdbx_strand_id
1 'polypeptide(L)'
;SEADFVFIPEWPPEQDWPNKLCKKLIQERLMGQRLNIIIVAEGALDRNGEPITAEKIHKVVVEKLQQDTRITVLGHVQRGGNPSAFDRVLGCRMGAEAVMALMEAKPDTEACVVTLNGNQAVRLPLMECVRRTKGVAKAMADKNWNLAVQLRGKGFARNLETYKMLTRLK
;
A
#
# COMPACT_ATOMS: atom_id res chain seq x y z
N SER A 1 12.78 1.12 5.67
CA SER A 1 12.71 0.08 6.71
C SER A 1 12.68 -1.28 6.06
N GLU A 2 13.54 -2.19 6.47
CA GLU A 2 13.50 -3.59 6.01
C GLU A 2 12.46 -4.35 6.84
N ALA A 3 11.20 -4.28 6.43
CA ALA A 3 10.17 -5.10 7.06
C ALA A 3 10.34 -6.57 6.64
N ASP A 4 10.31 -7.48 7.61
CA ASP A 4 10.43 -8.92 7.37
C ASP A 4 9.16 -9.49 6.74
N PHE A 5 8.01 -8.88 7.06
CA PHE A 5 6.72 -9.27 6.52
C PHE A 5 5.81 -8.06 6.34
N VAL A 6 5.04 -8.05 5.26
CA VAL A 6 4.04 -7.00 4.97
C VAL A 6 2.67 -7.62 4.70
N PHE A 7 1.63 -7.02 5.26
CA PHE A 7 0.24 -7.35 4.96
C PHE A 7 -0.42 -6.16 4.27
N ILE A 8 -0.84 -6.35 3.00
CA ILE A 8 -1.53 -5.34 2.19
C ILE A 8 -2.81 -5.93 1.58
N PRO A 9 -3.89 -5.14 1.43
CA PRO A 9 -5.16 -5.63 0.89
C PRO A 9 -5.07 -6.13 -0.56
N GLU A 10 -4.21 -5.53 -1.38
CA GLU A 10 -4.10 -5.89 -2.80
C GLU A 10 -3.36 -7.21 -3.03
N TRP A 11 -2.60 -7.68 -2.04
CA TRP A 11 -1.90 -8.96 -2.08
C TRP A 11 -2.13 -9.70 -0.76
N PRO A 12 -3.35 -10.21 -0.53
CA PRO A 12 -3.68 -10.89 0.71
C PRO A 12 -2.94 -12.23 0.79
N PRO A 13 -2.47 -12.61 1.98
CA PRO A 13 -1.75 -13.85 2.15
C PRO A 13 -2.71 -15.05 2.12
N GLU A 14 -2.16 -16.24 1.92
CA GLU A 14 -2.93 -17.49 1.94
C GLU A 14 -3.37 -17.85 3.37
N GLN A 15 -4.32 -18.79 3.53
CA GLN A 15 -4.82 -19.19 4.86
C GLN A 15 -3.71 -19.65 5.81
N ASP A 16 -2.65 -20.26 5.27
CA ASP A 16 -1.47 -20.70 6.03
C ASP A 16 -0.49 -19.57 6.39
N TRP A 17 -0.90 -18.30 6.26
CA TRP A 17 -0.06 -17.16 6.62
C TRP A 17 0.49 -17.20 8.05
N PRO A 18 -0.20 -17.72 9.09
CA PRO A 18 0.36 -17.76 10.44
C PRO A 18 1.61 -18.63 10.50
N ASN A 19 1.59 -19.79 9.86
CA ASN A 19 2.74 -20.71 9.85
C ASN A 19 3.86 -20.16 8.96
N LYS A 20 3.52 -19.57 7.81
CA LYS A 20 4.50 -18.91 6.92
C LYS A 20 5.21 -17.75 7.61
N LEU A 21 4.46 -16.91 8.33
CA LEU A 21 5.00 -15.82 9.14
C LEU A 21 5.95 -16.38 10.20
N CYS A 22 5.50 -17.33 11.02
CA CYS A 22 6.31 -17.91 12.08
C CYS A 22 7.61 -18.52 11.55
N LYS A 23 7.52 -19.28 10.44
CA LYS A 23 8.70 -19.86 9.78
C LYS A 23 9.70 -18.79 9.35
N LYS A 24 9.23 -17.70 8.73
CA LYS A 24 10.09 -16.61 8.30
C LYS A 24 10.79 -15.94 9.48
N LEU A 25 10.05 -15.63 10.55
CA LEU A 25 10.61 -15.01 11.76
C LEU A 25 11.66 -15.89 12.45
N ILE A 26 11.44 -17.21 12.50
CA ILE A 26 12.44 -18.15 13.02
C ILE A 26 13.70 -18.14 12.15
N GLN A 27 13.55 -18.19 10.82
CA GLN A 27 14.67 -18.18 9.90
C GLN A 27 15.54 -16.92 10.06
N GLU A 28 14.93 -15.73 10.10
CA GLU A 28 15.66 -14.47 10.28
C GLU A 28 16.41 -14.45 11.63
N ARG A 29 15.80 -14.98 12.69
CA ARG A 29 16.44 -15.09 13.99
C ARG A 29 17.62 -16.06 13.99
N LEU A 30 17.52 -17.18 13.28
CA LEU A 30 18.62 -18.13 13.10
C LEU A 30 19.77 -17.54 12.27
N MET A 31 19.47 -16.61 11.36
CA MET A 31 20.46 -15.84 10.61
C MET A 31 21.11 -14.71 11.43
N GLY A 32 20.78 -14.60 12.72
CA GLY A 32 21.38 -13.64 13.65
C GLY A 32 20.63 -12.30 13.74
N GLN A 33 19.49 -12.15 13.07
CA GLN A 33 18.69 -10.93 13.18
C GLN A 33 18.07 -10.82 14.57
N ARG A 34 18.29 -9.68 15.24
CA ARG A 34 17.90 -9.47 16.64
C ARG A 34 16.49 -8.92 16.83
N LEU A 35 15.91 -8.36 15.77
CA LEU A 35 14.59 -7.74 15.78
C LEU A 35 13.85 -8.10 14.50
N ASN A 36 12.53 -8.12 14.58
CA ASN A 36 11.67 -8.26 13.42
C ASN A 36 10.66 -7.12 13.36
N ILE A 37 10.37 -6.65 12.15
CA ILE A 37 9.40 -5.59 11.87
C ILE A 37 8.37 -6.15 10.90
N ILE A 38 7.11 -6.16 11.34
CA ILE A 38 5.96 -6.53 10.51
C ILE A 38 5.15 -5.27 10.23
N ILE A 39 4.91 -4.97 8.96
CA ILE A 39 4.08 -3.84 8.55
C ILE A 39 2.70 -4.36 8.18
N VAL A 40 1.65 -3.78 8.76
CA VAL A 40 0.26 -4.21 8.57
C VAL A 40 -0.55 -3.01 8.10
N ALA A 41 -1.11 -3.09 6.90
CA ALA A 41 -2.07 -2.10 6.42
C ALA A 41 -3.38 -2.20 7.24
N GLU A 42 -4.01 -1.07 7.56
CA GLU A 42 -5.27 -1.02 8.32
C GLU A 42 -6.38 -1.85 7.67
N GLY A 43 -6.41 -1.87 6.33
CA GLY A 43 -7.35 -2.67 5.55
C GLY A 43 -6.82 -4.05 5.15
N ALA A 44 -5.83 -4.62 5.85
CA ALA A 44 -5.30 -5.94 5.51
C ALA A 44 -6.37 -7.03 5.66
N LEU A 45 -6.44 -7.91 4.65
CA LEU A 45 -7.39 -9.01 4.56
C LEU A 45 -6.64 -10.30 4.22
N ASP A 46 -7.22 -11.45 4.55
CA ASP A 46 -6.83 -12.72 3.96
C ASP A 46 -7.60 -13.00 2.66
N ARG A 47 -7.29 -14.12 1.98
CA ARG A 47 -7.99 -14.51 0.74
C ARG A 47 -9.46 -14.89 0.94
N ASN A 48 -9.90 -15.15 2.17
CA ASN A 48 -11.30 -15.40 2.47
C ASN A 48 -12.10 -14.09 2.60
N GLY A 49 -11.41 -12.98 2.86
CA GLY A 49 -11.99 -11.66 3.14
C GLY A 49 -12.04 -11.36 4.63
N GLU A 50 -11.39 -12.16 5.48
CA GLU A 50 -11.30 -11.87 6.91
C GLU A 50 -10.25 -10.81 7.19
N PRO A 51 -10.54 -9.84 8.07
CA PRO A 51 -9.55 -8.86 8.52
C PRO A 51 -8.35 -9.52 9.21
N ILE A 52 -7.15 -9.08 8.84
CA ILE A 52 -5.90 -9.40 9.52
C ILE A 52 -5.49 -8.19 10.35
N THR A 53 -5.80 -8.19 11.65
CA THR A 53 -5.43 -7.11 12.56
C THR A 53 -4.04 -7.32 13.17
N ALA A 54 -3.44 -6.25 13.67
CA ALA A 54 -2.16 -6.32 14.37
C ALA A 54 -2.24 -7.20 15.63
N GLU A 55 -3.39 -7.23 16.32
CA GLU A 55 -3.66 -8.10 17.46
C GLU A 55 -3.70 -9.58 17.07
N LYS A 56 -4.30 -9.91 15.90
CA LYS A 56 -4.32 -11.29 15.38
C LYS A 56 -2.89 -11.78 15.12
N ILE A 57 -2.06 -10.92 14.51
CA ILE A 57 -0.64 -11.21 14.26
C ILE A 57 0.14 -11.35 15.58
N HIS A 58 -0.05 -10.42 16.52
CA HIS A 58 0.60 -10.47 17.82
C HIS A 58 0.29 -11.78 18.56
N LYS A 59 -0.99 -12.20 18.62
CA LYS A 59 -1.38 -13.48 19.23
C LYS A 59 -0.66 -14.65 18.59
N VAL A 60 -0.64 -14.72 17.25
CA VAL A 60 0.08 -15.78 16.51
C VAL A 60 1.56 -15.83 16.88
N VAL A 61 2.24 -14.68 16.93
CA VAL A 61 3.68 -14.63 17.24
C VAL A 61 3.94 -15.01 18.70
N VAL A 62 3.16 -14.50 19.65
CA VAL A 62 3.34 -14.79 21.08
C VAL A 62 3.02 -16.26 21.39
N GLU A 63 1.89 -16.78 20.90
CA GLU A 63 1.46 -18.15 21.19
C GLU A 63 2.39 -19.19 20.55
N LYS A 64 2.83 -18.97 19.30
CA LYS A 64 3.64 -19.96 18.58
C LYS A 64 5.14 -19.81 18.77
N LEU A 65 5.64 -18.59 18.96
CA LEU A 65 7.08 -18.31 19.01
C LEU A 65 7.57 -17.81 20.37
N GLN A 66 6.66 -17.41 21.27
CA GLN A 66 6.99 -16.87 22.60
C GLN A 66 7.99 -15.71 22.55
N GLN A 67 7.90 -14.88 21.50
CA GLN A 67 8.73 -13.69 21.32
C GLN A 67 8.05 -12.45 21.91
N ASP A 68 8.81 -11.60 22.61
CA ASP A 68 8.31 -10.30 23.08
C ASP A 68 7.94 -9.44 21.87
N THR A 69 6.64 -9.20 21.73
CA THR A 69 6.04 -8.56 20.54
C THR A 69 5.27 -7.34 21.00
N ARG A 70 5.45 -6.21 20.32
CA ARG A 70 4.74 -4.97 20.62
C ARG A 70 3.98 -4.50 19.40
N ILE A 71 2.78 -3.98 19.62
CA ILE A 71 1.95 -3.37 18.59
C ILE A 71 2.11 -1.86 18.71
N THR A 72 2.40 -1.21 17.58
CA THR A 72 2.45 0.24 17.47
C THR A 72 1.47 0.69 16.40
N VAL A 73 0.37 1.32 16.82
CA VAL A 73 -0.58 1.96 15.90
C VAL A 73 -0.16 3.42 15.71
N LEU A 74 0.39 3.75 14.54
CA LEU A 74 0.88 5.10 14.21
C LEU A 74 -0.23 6.17 14.26
N GLY A 75 -1.46 5.79 13.87
CA GLY A 75 -2.62 6.67 13.90
C GLY A 75 -2.45 7.97 13.10
N HIS A 76 -2.98 9.07 13.64
CA HIS A 76 -3.09 10.36 12.97
C HIS A 76 -1.75 11.07 12.73
N VAL A 77 -0.65 10.60 13.32
CA VAL A 77 0.69 11.14 13.06
C VAL A 77 1.04 11.06 11.58
N GLN A 78 0.52 10.06 10.85
CA GLN A 78 0.71 9.90 9.40
C GLN A 78 0.11 11.04 8.56
N ARG A 79 -0.83 11.82 9.12
CA ARG A 79 -1.47 12.97 8.44
C ARG A 79 -0.94 14.33 8.94
N GLY A 80 -0.16 14.34 10.02
CA GLY A 80 0.39 15.55 10.62
C GLY A 80 1.81 15.87 10.14
N GLY A 81 2.39 16.92 10.74
CA GLY A 81 3.76 17.35 10.43
C GLY A 81 3.85 18.30 9.24
N ASN A 82 5.09 18.72 8.95
CA ASN A 82 5.36 19.63 7.84
C ASN A 82 5.45 18.84 6.52
N PRO A 83 4.82 19.30 5.42
CA PRO A 83 4.96 18.66 4.12
C PRO A 83 6.42 18.54 3.71
N SER A 84 6.78 17.40 3.09
CA SER A 84 8.12 17.16 2.58
C SER A 84 8.46 18.13 1.45
N ALA A 85 9.75 18.28 1.12
CA ALA A 85 10.15 19.10 -0.03
C ALA A 85 9.49 18.62 -1.34
N PHE A 86 9.32 17.31 -1.48
CA PHE A 86 8.60 16.70 -2.60
C PHE A 86 7.13 17.14 -2.63
N ASP A 87 6.41 17.02 -1.51
CA ASP A 87 4.98 17.38 -1.44
C ASP A 87 4.75 18.87 -1.67
N ARG A 88 5.66 19.73 -1.19
CA ARG A 88 5.59 21.18 -1.43
C ARG A 88 5.72 21.51 -2.91
N VAL A 89 6.75 20.98 -3.57
CA VAL A 89 6.98 21.22 -5.01
C VAL A 89 5.85 20.61 -5.83
N LEU A 90 5.41 19.40 -5.48
CA LEU A 90 4.28 18.72 -6.12
C LEU A 90 2.99 19.56 -6.01
N GLY A 91 2.65 20.01 -4.80
CA GLY A 91 1.48 20.84 -4.54
C GLY A 91 1.50 22.15 -5.32
N CYS A 92 2.64 22.86 -5.33
CA CYS A 92 2.79 24.10 -6.10
C CYS A 92 2.59 23.87 -7.60
N ARG A 93 3.19 22.81 -8.16
CA ARG A 93 3.07 22.50 -9.59
C ARG A 93 1.65 22.12 -9.99
N MET A 94 0.99 21.26 -9.20
CA MET A 94 -0.40 20.87 -9.48
C MET A 94 -1.36 22.04 -9.28
N GLY A 95 -1.12 22.90 -8.29
CA GLY A 95 -1.92 24.10 -8.04
C GLY A 95 -1.85 25.09 -9.20
N ALA A 96 -0.64 25.38 -9.70
CA ALA A 96 -0.45 26.24 -10.87
C ALA A 96 -1.16 25.67 -12.12
N GLU A 97 -0.99 24.38 -12.39
CA GLU A 97 -1.64 23.72 -13.52
C GLU A 97 -3.16 23.68 -13.39
N ALA A 98 -3.71 23.51 -12.18
CA ALA A 98 -5.14 23.54 -11.94
C ALA A 98 -5.75 24.92 -12.24
N VAL A 99 -5.06 26.01 -11.88
CA VAL A 99 -5.50 27.37 -12.25
C VAL A 99 -5.50 27.54 -13.76
N MET A 100 -4.43 27.11 -14.45
CA MET A 100 -4.38 27.14 -15.91
C MET A 100 -5.52 26.33 -16.55
N ALA A 101 -5.79 25.13 -16.03
CA ALA A 101 -6.88 24.28 -16.51
C ALA A 101 -8.25 24.95 -16.36
N LEU A 102 -8.49 25.68 -15.26
CA LEU A 102 -9.74 26.42 -15.06
C LEU A 102 -9.86 27.63 -15.98
N MET A 103 -8.77 28.35 -16.23
CA MET A 103 -8.76 29.52 -17.13
C MET A 103 -8.98 29.14 -18.60
N GLU A 104 -8.48 27.98 -19.02
CA GLU A 104 -8.62 27.47 -20.38
C GLU A 104 -9.94 26.70 -20.60
N ALA A 105 -10.64 26.35 -19.53
CA ALA A 105 -11.88 25.58 -19.60
C ALA A 105 -13.00 26.38 -20.28
N LYS A 106 -13.70 25.68 -21.18
CA LYS A 106 -14.92 26.13 -21.84
C LYS A 106 -16.13 25.36 -21.29
N PRO A 107 -17.37 25.81 -21.53
CA PRO A 107 -18.57 25.12 -21.05
C PRO A 107 -18.69 23.64 -21.46
N ASP A 108 -18.06 23.25 -22.57
CA ASP A 108 -18.00 21.89 -23.10
C ASP A 108 -16.78 21.08 -22.62
N THR A 109 -15.86 21.69 -21.88
CA THR A 109 -14.66 21.03 -21.37
C THR A 109 -15.02 20.06 -20.25
N GLU A 110 -14.63 18.79 -20.38
CA GLU A 110 -14.85 17.78 -19.35
C GLU A 110 -14.06 18.13 -18.07
N ALA A 111 -14.68 17.91 -16.91
CA ALA A 111 -14.00 18.03 -15.62
C ALA A 111 -12.76 17.11 -15.58
N CYS A 112 -11.64 17.64 -15.12
CA CYS A 112 -10.37 16.92 -15.08
C CYS A 112 -9.73 16.89 -13.68
N VAL A 113 -8.78 15.98 -13.52
CA VAL A 113 -7.88 15.86 -12.37
C VAL A 113 -6.47 16.18 -12.84
N VAL A 114 -5.83 17.12 -12.16
CA VAL A 114 -4.41 17.43 -12.38
C VAL A 114 -3.55 16.46 -11.60
N THR A 115 -2.57 15.86 -12.25
CA THR A 115 -1.59 14.95 -11.63
C THR A 115 -0.21 15.11 -12.28
N LEU A 116 0.84 14.57 -11.65
CA LEU A 116 2.12 14.35 -12.31
C LEU A 116 2.20 12.93 -12.87
N ASN A 117 2.58 12.79 -14.14
CA ASN A 117 2.96 11.52 -14.75
C ASN A 117 4.33 11.67 -15.41
N GLY A 118 5.29 10.82 -15.08
CA GLY A 118 6.67 10.93 -15.60
C GLY A 118 7.33 12.27 -15.28
N ASN A 119 7.06 12.85 -14.11
CA ASN A 119 7.51 14.18 -13.68
C ASN A 119 6.97 15.35 -14.54
N GLN A 120 5.90 15.15 -15.32
CA GLN A 120 5.22 16.18 -16.10
C GLN A 120 3.77 16.34 -15.63
N ALA A 121 3.26 17.58 -15.63
CA ALA A 121 1.88 17.86 -15.26
C ALA A 121 0.94 17.43 -16.39
N VAL A 122 -0.09 16.68 -16.05
CA VAL A 122 -1.09 16.16 -16.99
C VAL A 122 -2.49 16.32 -16.41
N ARG A 123 -3.47 16.49 -17.30
CA ARG A 123 -4.90 16.56 -16.98
C ARG A 123 -5.56 15.25 -17.41
N LEU A 124 -6.27 14.58 -16.50
CA LEU A 124 -6.98 13.34 -16.77
C LEU A 124 -8.49 13.52 -16.57
N PRO A 125 -9.36 12.89 -17.37
CA PRO A 125 -10.80 12.96 -17.16
C PRO A 125 -11.20 12.50 -15.75
N LEU A 126 -11.95 13.35 -15.02
CA LEU A 126 -12.33 13.10 -13.63
C LEU A 126 -13.12 11.79 -13.50
N MET A 127 -14.08 11.57 -14.40
CA MET A 127 -14.94 10.39 -14.35
C MET A 127 -14.18 9.11 -14.65
N GLU A 128 -13.13 9.15 -15.48
CA GLU A 128 -12.26 8.01 -15.69
C GLU A 128 -11.45 7.68 -14.42
N CYS A 129 -10.86 8.68 -13.78
CA CYS A 129 -10.14 8.51 -12.51
C CYS A 129 -11.00 7.86 -11.43
N VAL A 130 -12.25 8.33 -11.28
CA VAL A 130 -13.24 7.76 -10.34
C VAL A 130 -13.60 6.32 -10.71
N ARG A 131 -13.79 6.02 -12.00
CA ARG A 131 -14.11 4.66 -12.48
C ARG A 131 -12.96 3.70 -12.18
N ARG A 132 -11.71 4.12 -12.42
CA ARG A 132 -10.52 3.32 -12.18
C ARG A 132 -10.34 3.01 -10.68
N THR A 133 -10.54 3.98 -9.80
CA THR A 133 -10.44 3.75 -8.35
C THR A 133 -11.51 2.80 -7.83
N LYS A 134 -12.76 2.94 -8.28
CA LYS A 134 -13.84 1.97 -7.99
C LYS A 134 -13.53 0.57 -8.53
N GLY A 135 -12.86 0.49 -9.68
CA GLY A 135 -12.41 -0.78 -10.28
C GLY A 135 -11.50 -1.58 -9.37
N VAL A 136 -10.59 -0.93 -8.61
CA VAL A 136 -9.71 -1.63 -7.66
C VAL A 136 -10.51 -2.26 -6.53
N ALA A 137 -11.43 -1.50 -5.93
CA ALA A 137 -12.29 -2.00 -4.85
C ALA A 137 -13.15 -3.19 -5.32
N LYS A 138 -13.72 -3.08 -6.53
CA LYS A 138 -14.48 -4.17 -7.15
C LYS A 138 -13.62 -5.40 -7.38
N ALA A 139 -12.42 -5.25 -7.94
CA ALA A 139 -11.52 -6.37 -8.19
C ALA A 139 -11.13 -7.10 -6.90
N MET A 140 -10.92 -6.37 -5.79
CA MET A 140 -10.67 -6.99 -4.48
C MET A 140 -11.92 -7.70 -3.93
N ALA A 141 -13.10 -7.11 -4.06
CA ALA A 141 -14.36 -7.74 -3.65
C ALA A 141 -14.64 -9.05 -4.42
N ASP A 142 -14.34 -9.07 -5.72
CA ASP A 142 -14.44 -10.24 -6.60
C ASP A 142 -13.27 -11.24 -6.41
N LYS A 143 -12.38 -11.01 -5.42
CA LYS A 143 -11.17 -11.82 -5.14
C LYS A 143 -10.20 -11.94 -6.31
N ASN A 144 -10.25 -10.99 -7.26
CA ASN A 144 -9.33 -10.91 -8.39
C ASN A 144 -8.12 -10.03 -8.03
N TRP A 145 -7.23 -10.58 -7.21
CA TRP A 145 -6.06 -9.88 -6.67
C TRP A 145 -5.07 -9.43 -7.74
N ASN A 146 -4.89 -10.22 -8.81
CA ASN A 146 -4.01 -9.86 -9.92
C ASN A 146 -4.50 -8.60 -10.63
N LEU A 147 -5.81 -8.51 -10.89
CA LEU A 147 -6.41 -7.32 -11.48
C LEU A 147 -6.32 -6.12 -10.53
N ALA A 148 -6.54 -6.31 -9.22
CA ALA A 148 -6.41 -5.23 -8.23
C ALA A 148 -5.00 -4.61 -8.25
N VAL A 149 -3.94 -5.45 -8.26
CA VAL A 149 -2.54 -5.02 -8.36
C VAL A 149 -2.27 -4.28 -9.69
N GLN A 150 -2.79 -4.80 -10.80
CA GLN A 150 -2.62 -4.16 -12.11
C GLN A 150 -3.31 -2.79 -12.18
N LEU A 151 -4.51 -2.66 -11.62
CA LEU A 151 -5.28 -1.41 -11.58
C LEU A 151 -4.63 -0.33 -10.70
N ARG A 152 -3.87 -0.70 -9.66
CA ARG A 152 -3.00 0.23 -8.90
C ARG A 152 -1.87 0.81 -9.75
N GLY A 153 -1.50 0.14 -10.84
CA GLY A 153 -0.56 0.61 -11.84
C GLY A 153 0.84 -0.02 -11.74
N LYS A 154 1.65 0.23 -12.77
CA LYS A 154 2.97 -0.40 -12.97
C LYS A 154 3.94 -0.14 -11.81
N GLY A 155 3.92 1.06 -11.22
CA GLY A 155 4.78 1.41 -10.10
C GLY A 155 4.51 0.55 -8.87
N PHE A 156 3.24 0.33 -8.54
CA PHE A 156 2.83 -0.54 -7.44
C PHE A 156 3.23 -1.99 -7.68
N ALA A 157 2.91 -2.53 -8.87
CA ALA A 157 3.26 -3.90 -9.24
C ALA A 157 4.78 -4.14 -9.15
N ARG A 158 5.58 -3.21 -9.68
CA ARG A 158 7.05 -3.26 -9.60
C ARG A 158 7.55 -3.27 -8.15
N ASN A 159 7.05 -2.37 -7.30
CA ASN A 159 7.47 -2.32 -5.89
C ASN A 159 7.13 -3.60 -5.15
N LEU A 160 5.93 -4.16 -5.39
CA LEU A 160 5.51 -5.44 -4.80
C LEU A 160 6.38 -6.60 -5.28
N GLU A 161 6.73 -6.62 -6.56
CA GLU A 161 7.62 -7.63 -7.13
C GLU A 161 9.03 -7.53 -6.55
N THR A 162 9.60 -6.33 -6.47
CA THR A 162 10.89 -6.08 -5.82
C THR A 162 10.88 -6.54 -4.37
N TYR A 163 9.82 -6.21 -3.61
CA TYR A 163 9.65 -6.72 -2.25
C TYR A 163 9.67 -8.25 -2.21
N LYS A 164 8.86 -8.92 -3.04
CA LYS A 164 8.82 -10.39 -3.12
C LYS A 164 10.18 -11.01 -3.44
N MET A 165 10.96 -10.39 -4.33
CA MET A 165 12.30 -10.86 -4.67
C MET A 165 13.25 -10.73 -3.46
N LEU A 166 13.28 -9.57 -2.82
CA LEU A 166 14.16 -9.33 -1.68
C LEU A 166 13.82 -10.21 -0.47
N THR A 167 12.53 -10.46 -0.21
CA THR A 167 12.09 -11.34 0.89
C THR A 167 12.41 -12.82 0.64
N ARG A 168 12.51 -13.24 -0.63
CA ARG A 168 12.88 -14.62 -1.03
C ARG A 168 14.38 -14.88 -1.02
N LEU A 169 15.19 -13.84 -1.23
CA LEU A 169 16.65 -13.92 -1.27
C LEU A 169 17.28 -13.98 0.13
N LYS A 170 16.52 -13.62 1.17
CA LYS A 170 16.82 -13.86 2.58
C LYS A 170 16.19 -15.18 3.04
#